data_AF-A0A959JVP0-F1
#
_entry.id   AF-A0A959JVP0-F1
#
_cell.length_a   1.000
_cell.length_b   1.000
_cell.length_c   1.000
_cell.angle_alpha   90.00
_cell.angle_beta   90.00
_cell.angle_gamma   90.00
#
_symmetry.space_group_name_H-M   'P 1'
#
loop_
_entity.id
_entity.type
_entity.pdbx_description
1 polymer ?
#
loop_
_entity_poly.entity_id
_entity_poly.type
_entity_poly.pdbx_seq_one_letter_code
_entity_poly.pdbx_strand_id
1 'polypeptide(L)'
;MHRFARLFEALDQTTKTNTKVSLLAEYFREAPASDRLWTIALLSHKRPKRAVNTTMLRTWAAEEANLPLWLFEESYHIVGDLAEAIALVLPKPSKTSDKSLTEWIEILIEIREYSDERKREIITSAWAELDHRQRFIFNKIITGGFRIGVSQKLMTRALARATDIDENVLMHRLMGSWNPYNTSFRELVLEKQEDEDLSKPYPFYLAYAL
;
A
#
# COMPACT_ATOMS: atom_id res chain seq x y z
N MET A 1 -10.38 -2.93 -3.65
CA MET A 1 -10.04 -1.69 -2.93
C MET A 1 -10.79 -1.58 -1.61
N HIS A 2 -12.10 -1.86 -1.55
CA HIS A 2 -12.93 -1.76 -0.34
C HIS A 2 -12.29 -2.33 0.94
N ARG A 3 -11.80 -3.58 0.91
CA ARG A 3 -11.15 -4.22 2.08
C ARG A 3 -9.92 -3.47 2.55
N PHE A 4 -9.04 -3.11 1.61
CA PHE A 4 -7.82 -2.37 1.91
C PHE A 4 -8.11 -0.96 2.42
N ALA A 5 -9.14 -0.30 1.88
CA ALA A 5 -9.57 1.01 2.35
C ALA A 5 -10.08 0.99 3.80
N ARG A 6 -10.88 -0.03 4.15
CA ARG A 6 -11.31 -0.24 5.55
C ARG A 6 -10.15 -0.53 6.48
N LEU A 7 -9.19 -1.36 6.05
CA LEU A 7 -7.97 -1.62 6.83
C LEU A 7 -7.20 -0.31 7.08
N PHE A 8 -6.95 0.47 6.02
CA PHE A 8 -6.19 1.72 6.12
C PHE A 8 -6.83 2.67 7.13
N GLU A 9 -8.14 2.89 7.01
CA GLU A 9 -8.88 3.76 7.93
C GLU A 9 -8.79 3.28 9.38
N ALA A 10 -9.02 1.98 9.61
CA ALA A 10 -8.96 1.41 10.95
C ALA A 10 -7.55 1.52 11.56
N LEU A 11 -6.50 1.46 10.74
CA LEU A 11 -5.11 1.64 11.18
C LEU A 11 -4.77 3.11 11.49
N ASP A 12 -5.36 4.05 10.76
CA ASP A 12 -5.15 5.48 10.96
C ASP A 12 -5.89 6.01 12.21
N GLN A 13 -7.09 5.48 12.47
CA GLN A 13 -7.91 5.84 13.63
C GLN A 13 -7.41 5.28 14.97
N THR A 14 -6.34 4.49 14.99
CA THR A 14 -5.84 3.85 16.22
C THR A 14 -4.35 4.11 16.45
N THR A 15 -4.01 4.43 17.70
CA THR A 15 -2.61 4.53 18.17
C THR A 15 -2.16 3.26 18.90
N LYS A 16 -3.06 2.31 19.17
CA LYS A 16 -2.76 1.10 19.94
C LYS A 16 -2.09 0.03 19.08
N THR A 17 -0.83 -0.28 19.37
CA THR A 17 -0.02 -1.27 18.64
C THR A 17 -0.71 -2.64 18.52
N ASN A 18 -1.29 -3.15 19.61
CA ASN A 18 -1.98 -4.45 19.60
C ASN A 18 -3.23 -4.45 18.71
N THR A 19 -3.96 -3.33 18.64
CA THR A 19 -5.10 -3.17 17.74
C THR A 19 -4.64 -3.17 16.29
N LYS A 20 -3.59 -2.41 15.94
CA LYS A 20 -3.02 -2.42 14.58
C LYS A 20 -2.62 -3.82 14.13
N VAL A 21 -1.95 -4.57 15.01
CA VAL A 21 -1.54 -5.96 14.71
C VAL A 21 -2.74 -6.88 14.52
N SER A 22 -3.81 -6.69 15.30
CA SER A 22 -5.03 -7.49 15.15
C SER A 22 -5.72 -7.22 13.81
N LEU A 23 -5.88 -5.94 13.45
CA LEU A 23 -6.49 -5.51 12.17
C LEU A 23 -5.70 -6.03 10.96
N LEU A 24 -4.37 -5.91 10.99
CA LEU A 24 -3.51 -6.44 9.93
C LEU A 24 -3.59 -7.97 9.85
N ALA A 25 -3.58 -8.67 10.99
CA ALA A 25 -3.66 -10.13 11.00
C ALA A 25 -5.00 -10.63 10.46
N GLU A 26 -6.10 -9.94 10.76
CA GLU A 26 -7.42 -10.23 10.20
C GLU A 26 -7.44 -10.02 8.68
N TYR A 27 -6.91 -8.89 8.20
CA TYR A 27 -6.78 -8.64 6.78
C TYR A 27 -5.94 -9.73 6.06
N PHE A 28 -4.82 -10.15 6.64
CA PHE A 28 -3.98 -11.22 6.06
C PHE A 28 -4.61 -12.61 6.10
N ARG A 29 -5.65 -12.83 6.91
CA ARG A 29 -6.43 -14.08 6.90
C ARG A 29 -7.50 -14.08 5.80
N GLU A 30 -8.14 -12.94 5.55
CA GLU A 30 -9.32 -12.86 4.67
C GLU A 30 -9.03 -12.39 3.24
N ALA A 31 -8.02 -11.54 3.04
CA ALA A 31 -7.79 -10.93 1.75
C ALA A 31 -7.24 -11.94 0.72
N PRO A 32 -7.56 -11.76 -0.59
CA PRO A 32 -6.96 -12.56 -1.66
C PRO A 32 -5.42 -12.55 -1.59
N ALA A 33 -4.78 -13.64 -2.03
CA ALA A 33 -3.33 -13.80 -1.96
C ALA A 33 -2.55 -12.64 -2.62
N SER A 34 -3.04 -12.15 -3.77
CA SER A 34 -2.45 -11.01 -4.48
C SER A 34 -2.56 -9.70 -3.68
N ASP A 35 -3.74 -9.41 -3.12
CA ASP A 35 -3.96 -8.22 -2.28
C ASP A 35 -3.12 -8.26 -1.00
N ARG A 36 -2.90 -9.44 -0.43
CA ARG A 36 -2.01 -9.63 0.73
C ARG A 36 -0.56 -9.29 0.37
N LEU A 37 -0.05 -9.82 -0.74
CA LEU A 37 1.31 -9.53 -1.21
C LEU A 37 1.51 -8.03 -1.46
N TRP A 38 0.60 -7.38 -2.20
CA TRP A 38 0.70 -5.95 -2.47
C TRP A 38 0.58 -5.12 -1.20
N THR A 39 -0.22 -5.55 -0.22
CA THR A 39 -0.27 -4.91 1.09
C THR A 39 1.08 -4.98 1.79
N ILE A 40 1.72 -6.16 1.82
CA ILE A 40 3.08 -6.32 2.36
C ILE A 40 4.06 -5.39 1.64
N ALA A 41 3.98 -5.32 0.31
CA ALA A 41 4.86 -4.50 -0.51
C ALA A 41 4.71 -2.99 -0.22
N LEU A 42 3.48 -2.49 -0.14
CA LEU A 42 3.19 -1.08 0.18
C LEU A 42 3.70 -0.69 1.57
N LEU A 43 3.53 -1.57 2.56
CA LEU A 43 3.98 -1.39 3.94
C LEU A 43 5.48 -1.58 4.13
N SER A 44 6.12 -2.35 3.25
CA SER A 44 7.57 -2.59 3.23
C SER A 44 8.33 -1.62 2.32
N HIS A 45 7.68 -0.53 1.90
CA HIS A 45 8.24 0.48 0.98
C HIS A 45 8.61 -0.05 -0.43
N LYS A 46 8.24 -1.29 -0.79
CA LYS A 46 8.38 -1.87 -2.14
C LYS A 46 7.21 -1.46 -3.04
N ARG A 47 7.06 -0.15 -3.25
CA ARG A 47 5.91 0.44 -3.97
C ARG A 47 6.07 0.33 -5.49
N PRO A 48 4.98 0.28 -6.25
CA PRO A 48 5.06 0.38 -7.70
C PRO A 48 5.72 1.70 -8.11
N LYS A 49 6.45 1.69 -9.23
CA LYS A 49 7.05 2.91 -9.78
C LYS A 49 5.95 3.93 -10.11
N ARG A 50 6.22 5.21 -9.86
CA ARG A 50 5.28 6.31 -10.10
C ARG A 50 4.87 6.36 -11.58
N ALA A 51 3.57 6.24 -11.83
CA ALA A 51 3.00 6.25 -13.18
C ALA A 51 2.75 7.67 -13.72
N VAL A 52 2.39 8.60 -12.82
CA VAL A 52 2.01 9.98 -13.14
C VAL A 52 2.73 10.94 -12.19
N ASN A 53 3.25 12.06 -12.70
CA ASN A 53 3.90 13.06 -11.86
C ASN A 53 2.89 13.91 -11.07
N THR A 54 3.35 14.60 -10.03
CA THR A 54 2.44 15.34 -9.15
C THR A 54 1.89 16.61 -9.78
N THR A 55 2.58 17.22 -10.74
CA THR A 55 2.09 18.40 -11.48
C THR A 55 0.84 18.07 -12.28
N MET A 56 0.88 16.97 -13.03
CA MET A 56 -0.26 16.49 -13.82
C MET A 56 -1.47 16.19 -12.92
N LEU A 57 -1.26 15.51 -11.78
CA LEU A 57 -2.34 15.24 -10.83
C LEU A 57 -3.00 16.51 -10.29
N ARG A 58 -2.22 17.56 -10.00
CA ARG A 58 -2.77 18.86 -9.54
C ARG A 58 -3.63 19.50 -10.63
N THR A 59 -3.11 19.57 -11.85
CA THR A 59 -3.84 20.14 -12.99
C THR A 59 -5.14 19.40 -13.23
N TRP A 60 -5.10 18.07 -13.33
CA TRP A 60 -6.29 17.28 -13.60
C TRP A 60 -7.31 17.33 -12.46
N ALA A 61 -6.86 17.33 -11.20
CA ALA A 61 -7.77 17.44 -10.06
C ALA A 61 -8.48 18.80 -10.03
N ALA A 62 -7.75 19.89 -10.34
CA ALA A 62 -8.33 21.22 -10.44
C ALA A 62 -9.37 21.30 -11.57
N GLU A 63 -9.05 20.75 -12.75
CA GLU A 63 -9.95 20.70 -13.90
C GLU A 63 -11.21 19.87 -13.61
N GLU A 64 -11.09 18.68 -13.03
CA GLU A 64 -12.23 17.81 -12.66
C GLU A 64 -13.10 18.42 -11.55
N ALA A 65 -12.50 19.20 -10.65
CA ALA A 65 -13.23 19.93 -9.62
C ALA A 65 -13.83 21.26 -10.13
N ASN A 66 -13.58 21.64 -11.39
CA ASN A 66 -13.93 22.94 -11.96
C ASN A 66 -13.40 24.12 -11.12
N LEU A 67 -12.15 24.00 -10.64
CA LEU A 67 -11.45 25.00 -9.86
C LEU A 67 -10.26 25.57 -10.65
N PRO A 68 -9.96 26.86 -10.54
CA PRO A 68 -8.70 27.37 -11.05
C PRO A 68 -7.52 26.77 -10.27
N LEU A 69 -6.42 26.48 -10.96
CA LEU A 69 -5.27 25.77 -10.36
C LEU A 69 -4.73 26.45 -9.09
N TRP A 70 -4.65 27.78 -9.08
CA TRP A 70 -4.18 28.53 -7.91
C TRP A 70 -5.03 28.24 -6.65
N LEU A 71 -6.35 28.07 -6.80
CA LEU A 71 -7.24 27.80 -5.66
C LEU A 71 -7.06 26.37 -5.13
N PHE A 72 -6.78 25.43 -6.05
CA PHE A 72 -6.38 24.09 -5.66
C PHE A 72 -5.06 24.11 -4.87
N GLU A 73 -4.07 24.88 -5.33
CA GLU A 73 -2.76 24.98 -4.67
C GLU A 73 -2.87 25.59 -3.27
N GLU A 74 -3.64 26.67 -3.11
CA GLU A 74 -3.96 27.25 -1.79
C GLU A 74 -4.65 26.24 -0.88
N SER A 75 -5.61 25.47 -1.40
CA SER A 75 -6.29 24.41 -0.63
C SER A 75 -5.32 23.31 -0.20
N TYR A 76 -4.41 22.90 -1.09
CA TYR A 76 -3.37 21.92 -0.79
C TYR A 76 -2.43 22.41 0.32
N HIS A 77 -2.07 23.70 0.36
CA HIS A 77 -1.23 24.25 1.43
C HIS A 77 -1.86 24.10 2.82
N ILE A 78 -3.19 24.20 2.91
CA ILE A 78 -3.92 24.00 4.17
C ILE A 78 -4.01 22.52 4.56
N VAL A 79 -4.27 21.64 3.59
CA VAL A 79 -4.40 20.19 3.83
C VAL A 79 -3.04 19.54 4.15
N GLY A 80 -1.97 19.99 3.48
CA GLY A 80 -0.61 19.45 3.67
C GLY A 80 -0.36 18.09 3.01
N ASP A 81 -1.38 17.47 2.41
CA ASP A 81 -1.33 16.17 1.75
C ASP A 81 -2.01 16.22 0.38
N LEU A 82 -1.24 15.97 -0.69
CA LEU A 82 -1.75 16.08 -2.05
C LEU A 82 -2.83 15.03 -2.33
N ALA A 83 -2.68 13.82 -1.80
CA ALA A 83 -3.63 12.75 -2.04
C ALA A 83 -4.99 13.06 -1.40
N GLU A 84 -4.97 13.69 -0.22
CA GLU A 84 -6.16 14.11 0.52
C GLU A 84 -6.80 15.34 -0.13
N ALA A 85 -6.00 16.34 -0.51
CA ALA A 85 -6.50 17.52 -1.21
C ALA A 85 -7.26 17.13 -2.48
N ILE A 86 -6.69 16.24 -3.30
CA ILE A 86 -7.38 15.72 -4.49
C ILE A 86 -8.68 14.98 -4.09
N ALA A 87 -8.64 14.11 -3.10
CA ALA A 87 -9.82 13.35 -2.68
C ALA A 87 -10.96 14.24 -2.15
N LEU A 88 -10.64 15.38 -1.54
CA LEU A 88 -11.59 16.35 -0.97
C LEU A 88 -12.23 17.25 -2.04
N VAL A 89 -11.45 17.75 -3.01
CA VAL A 89 -11.96 18.71 -4.00
C VAL A 89 -12.78 18.06 -5.11
N LEU A 90 -12.51 16.79 -5.42
CA LEU A 90 -13.16 16.11 -6.52
C LEU A 90 -14.67 15.94 -6.29
N PRO A 91 -15.50 16.08 -7.34
CA PRO A 91 -16.95 15.92 -7.23
C PRO A 91 -17.32 14.51 -6.76
N LYS A 92 -18.54 14.33 -6.23
CA LYS A 92 -19.03 13.01 -5.80
C LYS A 92 -18.88 11.99 -6.94
N PRO A 93 -18.47 10.74 -6.64
CA PRO A 93 -18.34 9.71 -7.66
C PRO A 93 -19.70 9.45 -8.34
N SER A 94 -19.68 9.25 -9.65
CA SER A 94 -20.86 8.94 -10.44
C SER A 94 -21.08 7.44 -10.62
N LYS A 95 -20.04 6.64 -10.31
CA LYS A 95 -20.04 5.18 -10.41
C LYS A 95 -19.42 4.56 -9.17
N THR A 96 -19.54 3.25 -9.05
CA THR A 96 -18.86 2.44 -8.04
C THR A 96 -17.96 1.41 -8.71
N SER A 97 -16.85 1.08 -8.07
CA SER A 97 -15.94 0.03 -8.54
C SER A 97 -15.71 -1.02 -7.47
N ASP A 98 -15.70 -2.28 -7.89
CA ASP A 98 -15.40 -3.45 -7.05
C ASP A 98 -13.96 -3.96 -7.25
N LYS A 99 -13.17 -3.30 -8.11
CA LYS A 99 -11.77 -3.65 -8.37
C LYS A 99 -10.98 -3.75 -7.06
N SER A 100 -10.23 -4.83 -6.90
CA SER A 100 -9.33 -5.16 -5.80
C SER A 100 -8.16 -4.18 -5.64
N LEU A 101 -7.34 -4.31 -4.59
CA LEU A 101 -6.14 -3.48 -4.48
C LEU A 101 -5.18 -3.79 -5.64
N THR A 102 -5.01 -5.07 -5.92
CA THR A 102 -4.13 -5.58 -6.96
C THR A 102 -4.51 -5.03 -8.33
N GLU A 103 -5.79 -5.12 -8.71
CA GLU A 103 -6.24 -4.63 -10.03
C GLU A 103 -5.95 -3.14 -10.23
N TRP A 104 -6.13 -2.30 -9.20
CA TRP A 104 -5.76 -0.89 -9.29
C TRP A 104 -4.25 -0.67 -9.40
N ILE A 105 -3.45 -1.47 -8.71
CA ILE A 105 -1.99 -1.40 -8.83
C ILE A 105 -1.54 -1.84 -10.23
N GLU A 106 -2.12 -2.91 -10.77
CA GLU A 106 -1.85 -3.40 -12.12
C GLU A 106 -2.19 -2.34 -13.17
N ILE A 107 -3.33 -1.68 -13.06
CA ILE A 107 -3.69 -0.53 -13.91
C ILE A 107 -2.60 0.55 -13.82
N LEU A 108 -2.16 0.92 -12.61
CA LEU A 108 -1.10 1.94 -12.44
C LEU A 108 0.24 1.50 -13.05
N ILE A 109 0.57 0.22 -13.02
CA ILE A 109 1.77 -0.32 -13.65
C ILE A 109 1.68 -0.24 -15.16
N GLU A 110 0.53 -0.62 -15.73
CA GLU A 110 0.27 -0.67 -17.16
C GLU A 110 0.31 0.73 -17.79
N ILE A 111 -0.39 1.71 -17.18
CA ILE A 111 -0.51 3.05 -17.78
C ILE A 111 0.79 3.83 -17.85
N ARG A 112 1.86 3.37 -17.21
CA ARG A 112 3.15 4.08 -17.20
C ARG A 112 3.69 4.31 -18.61
N GLU A 113 3.48 3.34 -19.50
CA GLU A 113 3.96 3.35 -20.87
C GLU A 113 3.00 4.07 -21.84
N TYR A 114 1.88 4.59 -21.33
CA TYR A 114 0.88 5.30 -22.15
C TYR A 114 1.17 6.80 -22.27
N SER A 115 0.52 7.44 -23.25
CA SER A 115 0.56 8.89 -23.41
C SER A 115 -0.09 9.61 -22.22
N ASP A 116 0.23 10.88 -22.05
CA ASP A 116 -0.29 11.68 -20.94
C ASP A 116 -1.80 11.89 -21.03
N GLU A 117 -2.35 11.96 -22.23
CA GLU A 117 -3.80 12.01 -22.48
C GLU A 117 -4.47 10.72 -22.02
N ARG A 118 -3.90 9.56 -22.36
CA ARG A 118 -4.47 8.27 -21.97
C ARG A 118 -4.33 8.03 -20.47
N LYS A 119 -3.23 8.46 -19.86
CA LYS A 119 -3.06 8.45 -18.40
C LYS A 119 -4.13 9.31 -17.74
N ARG A 120 -4.37 10.52 -18.25
CA ARG A 120 -5.41 11.42 -17.73
C ARG A 120 -6.78 10.73 -17.74
N GLU A 121 -7.19 10.19 -18.88
CA GLU A 121 -8.49 9.50 -19.01
C GLU A 121 -8.67 8.38 -17.98
N ILE A 122 -7.64 7.57 -17.76
CA ILE A 122 -7.72 6.44 -16.83
C ILE A 122 -7.76 6.93 -15.37
N ILE A 123 -6.96 7.94 -15.02
CA ILE A 123 -6.94 8.50 -13.67
C ILE A 123 -8.27 9.21 -13.34
N THR A 124 -8.81 10.02 -14.25
CA THR A 124 -10.08 10.71 -14.03
C THR A 124 -11.26 9.72 -14.00
N SER A 125 -11.23 8.68 -14.83
CA SER A 125 -12.20 7.57 -14.74
C SER A 125 -12.12 6.84 -13.40
N ALA A 126 -10.90 6.58 -12.89
CA ALA A 126 -10.73 5.99 -11.56
C ALA A 126 -11.31 6.90 -10.47
N TRP A 127 -11.06 8.21 -10.53
CA TRP A 127 -11.67 9.16 -9.60
C TRP A 127 -13.20 9.15 -9.68
N ALA A 128 -13.80 9.06 -10.86
CA ALA A 128 -15.26 8.99 -11.00
C ALA A 128 -15.88 7.71 -10.41
N GLU A 129 -15.11 6.63 -10.28
CA GLU A 129 -15.54 5.32 -9.77
C GLU A 129 -15.25 5.08 -8.29
N LEU A 130 -14.28 5.80 -7.72
CA LEU A 130 -13.80 5.60 -6.36
C LEU A 130 -14.47 6.56 -5.38
N ASP A 131 -14.87 6.06 -4.22
CA ASP A 131 -15.34 6.90 -3.12
C ASP A 131 -14.20 7.77 -2.54
N HIS A 132 -14.54 8.69 -1.64
CA HIS A 132 -13.57 9.62 -1.04
C HIS A 132 -12.35 8.92 -0.43
N ARG A 133 -12.56 7.82 0.31
CA ARG A 133 -11.48 7.09 0.99
C ARG A 133 -10.64 6.30 0.00
N GLN A 134 -11.30 5.67 -0.96
CA GLN A 134 -10.62 4.94 -2.01
C GLN A 134 -9.79 5.88 -2.90
N ARG A 135 -10.29 7.08 -3.22
CA ARG A 135 -9.54 8.12 -3.94
C ARG A 135 -8.30 8.54 -3.19
N PHE A 136 -8.44 8.81 -1.89
CA PHE A 136 -7.31 9.17 -1.05
C PHE A 136 -6.22 8.10 -1.13
N ILE A 137 -6.58 6.83 -0.95
CA ILE A 137 -5.63 5.72 -0.97
C ILE A 137 -5.05 5.49 -2.37
N PHE A 138 -5.87 5.55 -3.41
CA PHE A 138 -5.41 5.44 -4.79
C PHE A 138 -4.38 6.52 -5.12
N ASN A 139 -4.66 7.77 -4.76
CA ASN A 139 -3.73 8.89 -4.91
C ASN A 139 -2.48 8.71 -4.04
N LYS A 140 -2.58 8.09 -2.85
CA LYS A 140 -1.42 7.73 -2.03
C LYS A 140 -0.51 6.71 -2.70
N ILE A 141 -1.07 5.76 -3.45
CA ILE A 141 -0.30 4.76 -4.22
C ILE A 141 0.48 5.48 -5.32
N ILE A 142 -0.18 6.37 -6.07
CA ILE A 142 0.46 7.12 -7.17
C ILE A 142 1.56 8.05 -6.64
N THR A 143 1.25 8.83 -5.61
CA THR A 143 2.18 9.83 -5.06
C THR A 143 3.31 9.21 -4.26
N GLY A 144 3.12 8.00 -3.75
CA GLY A 144 4.08 7.30 -2.89
C GLY A 144 4.09 7.85 -1.47
N GLY A 145 2.97 8.35 -0.96
CA GLY A 145 2.87 9.05 0.33
C GLY A 145 2.36 8.20 1.51
N PHE A 146 2.61 6.89 1.57
CA PHE A 146 2.08 6.04 2.66
C PHE A 146 2.87 6.21 3.96
N ARG A 147 2.27 6.91 4.94
CA ARG A 147 2.72 7.01 6.33
C ARG A 147 1.55 6.65 7.25
N ILE A 148 1.36 5.37 7.55
CA ILE A 148 0.21 4.88 8.34
C ILE A 148 0.58 4.40 9.75
N GLY A 149 1.79 4.72 10.20
CA GLY A 149 2.30 4.31 11.51
C GLY A 149 2.31 2.79 11.69
N VAL A 150 2.63 2.04 10.64
CA VAL A 150 2.89 0.59 10.67
C VAL A 150 4.37 0.39 10.35
N SER A 151 5.13 -0.07 11.33
CA SER A 151 6.54 -0.45 11.12
C SER A 151 6.64 -1.85 10.52
N GLN A 152 7.79 -2.18 9.92
CA GLN A 152 8.04 -3.54 9.43
C GLN A 152 7.87 -4.57 10.55
N LYS A 153 8.43 -4.33 11.74
CA LYS A 153 8.24 -5.22 12.90
C LYS A 153 6.76 -5.45 13.24
N LEU A 154 5.93 -4.40 13.20
CA LEU A 154 4.50 -4.52 13.46
C LEU A 154 3.81 -5.38 12.40
N MET A 155 4.16 -5.18 11.13
CA MET A 155 3.66 -5.99 10.01
C MET A 155 4.09 -7.46 10.14
N THR A 156 5.35 -7.74 10.47
CA THR A 156 5.86 -9.10 10.68
C THR A 156 5.12 -9.80 11.81
N ARG A 157 4.90 -9.12 12.95
CA ARG A 157 4.11 -9.67 14.05
C ARG A 157 2.66 -9.97 13.66
N ALA A 158 2.07 -9.15 12.79
CA ALA A 158 0.73 -9.39 12.27
C ALA A 158 0.67 -10.60 11.31
N LEU A 159 1.69 -10.77 10.46
CA LEU A 159 1.83 -11.94 9.61
C LEU A 159 2.00 -13.21 10.45
N ALA A 160 2.89 -13.19 11.45
CA ALA A 160 3.10 -14.30 12.38
C ALA A 160 1.77 -14.75 13.01
N ARG A 161 0.98 -13.79 13.50
CA ARG A 161 -0.35 -14.06 14.06
C ARG A 161 -1.37 -14.56 13.03
N ALA A 162 -1.23 -14.19 11.76
CA ALA A 162 -2.16 -14.61 10.72
C ALA A 162 -1.85 -16.01 10.17
N THR A 163 -0.58 -16.42 10.16
CA THR A 163 -0.10 -17.65 9.53
C THR A 163 0.41 -18.70 10.50
N ASP A 164 0.54 -18.37 11.79
CA ASP A 164 1.15 -19.23 12.82
C ASP A 164 2.61 -19.61 12.51
N ILE A 165 3.34 -18.70 11.86
CA ILE A 165 4.76 -18.85 11.52
C ILE A 165 5.57 -17.95 12.45
N ASP A 166 6.73 -18.42 12.91
CA ASP A 166 7.62 -17.68 13.79
C ASP A 166 7.99 -16.29 13.22
N GLU A 167 7.99 -15.27 14.08
CA GLU A 167 8.24 -13.88 13.69
C GLU A 167 9.63 -13.71 13.10
N ASN A 168 10.66 -14.43 13.58
CA ASN A 168 12.02 -14.32 13.07
C ASN A 168 12.15 -14.92 11.66
N VAL A 169 11.47 -16.05 11.41
CA VAL A 169 11.42 -16.67 10.08
C VAL A 169 10.78 -15.71 9.08
N LEU A 170 9.63 -15.12 9.43
CA LEU A 170 8.96 -14.14 8.56
C LEU A 170 9.79 -12.87 8.38
N MET A 171 10.46 -12.39 9.42
CA MET A 171 11.35 -11.24 9.32
C MET A 171 12.47 -11.51 8.32
N HIS A 172 13.11 -12.67 8.40
CA HIS A 172 14.16 -13.08 7.46
C HIS A 172 13.65 -13.12 6.01
N ARG A 173 12.50 -13.78 5.77
CA ARG A 173 11.88 -13.84 4.43
C ARG A 173 11.59 -12.45 3.86
N LEU A 174 11.06 -11.54 4.68
CA LEU A 174 10.72 -10.18 4.27
C LEU A 174 11.94 -9.31 3.96
N MET A 175 13.08 -9.58 4.62
CA MET A 175 14.38 -8.94 4.35
C MET A 175 15.04 -9.45 3.07
N GLY A 176 14.68 -10.65 2.61
CA GLY A 176 15.22 -11.25 1.40
C GLY A 176 14.93 -10.50 0.10
N SER A 177 15.55 -10.98 -0.98
CA SER A 177 15.36 -10.47 -2.34
C SER A 177 14.05 -11.00 -2.92
N TRP A 178 12.96 -10.28 -2.66
CA TRP A 178 11.64 -10.55 -3.26
C TRP A 178 11.09 -9.30 -3.95
N ASN A 179 10.18 -9.50 -4.90
CA ASN A 179 9.57 -8.42 -5.65
C ASN A 179 8.08 -8.70 -5.90
N PRO A 180 7.16 -7.78 -5.58
CA PRO A 180 5.72 -8.00 -5.79
C PRO A 180 5.31 -8.26 -7.24
N TYR A 181 6.18 -7.94 -8.22
CA TYR A 181 5.94 -8.22 -9.63
C TYR A 181 6.10 -9.70 -10.02
N ASN A 182 6.89 -10.48 -9.27
CA ASN A 182 7.25 -11.84 -9.65
C ASN A 182 7.19 -12.87 -8.52
N THR A 183 6.95 -12.43 -7.28
CA THR A 183 6.86 -13.29 -6.10
C THR A 183 5.40 -13.49 -5.74
N SER A 184 4.97 -14.68 -5.36
CA SER A 184 3.63 -14.89 -4.81
C SER A 184 3.59 -14.76 -3.27
N PHE A 185 2.42 -14.50 -2.68
CA PHE A 185 2.27 -14.53 -1.21
C PHE A 185 2.66 -15.89 -0.63
N ARG A 186 2.38 -16.96 -1.36
CA ARG A 186 2.72 -18.32 -0.95
C ARG A 186 4.23 -18.52 -0.87
N GLU A 187 4.97 -18.15 -1.92
CA GLU A 187 6.44 -18.20 -1.94
C GLU A 187 7.07 -17.33 -0.84
N LEU A 188 6.54 -16.12 -0.65
CA LEU A 188 7.11 -15.17 0.31
C LEU A 188 6.84 -15.54 1.76
N VAL A 189 5.65 -16.06 2.06
CA VAL A 189 5.15 -16.18 3.45
C VAL A 189 4.92 -17.62 3.88
N LEU A 190 4.52 -18.53 3.00
CA LEU A 190 4.09 -19.88 3.40
C LEU A 190 5.13 -20.96 3.11
N GLU A 191 5.90 -20.83 2.04
CA GLU A 191 6.89 -21.83 1.65
C GLU A 191 8.16 -21.73 2.50
N LYS A 192 8.69 -22.89 2.90
CA LYS A 192 9.96 -22.98 3.62
C LYS A 192 11.09 -22.79 2.60
N GLN A 193 11.91 -21.76 2.78
CA GLN A 193 13.10 -21.54 1.98
C GLN A 193 14.26 -22.42 2.50
N GLU A 194 15.06 -22.98 1.59
CA GLU A 194 16.19 -23.88 1.93
C GLU A 194 17.23 -23.19 2.84
N ASP A 195 17.39 -21.87 2.70
CA ASP A 195 18.35 -21.04 3.46
C ASP A 195 17.88 -20.66 4.89
N GLU A 196 16.67 -21.03 5.32
CA GLU A 196 16.14 -20.68 6.65
C GLU A 196 16.90 -21.34 7.80
N ASP A 197 17.52 -22.50 7.57
CA ASP A 197 18.33 -23.18 8.59
C ASP A 197 19.80 -22.72 8.58
N LEU A 198 20.30 -22.13 7.48
CA LEU A 198 21.68 -21.62 7.38
C LEU A 198 21.87 -20.23 8.03
N SER A 199 20.78 -19.49 8.20
CA SER A 199 20.76 -18.10 8.67
C SER A 199 20.42 -17.96 10.17
N LYS A 200 20.15 -19.06 10.87
CA LYS A 200 20.00 -19.05 12.34
C LYS A 200 21.35 -18.72 12.97
N PRO A 201 21.48 -17.62 13.72
CA PRO A 201 22.72 -17.34 14.44
C PRO A 201 22.95 -18.49 15.42
N TYR A 202 24.04 -19.22 15.24
CA TYR A 202 24.45 -20.23 16.21
C TYR A 202 24.68 -19.55 17.56
N PRO A 203 24.22 -20.13 18.67
CA PRO A 203 24.50 -19.58 19.98
C PRO A 203 26.01 -19.46 20.14
N PHE A 204 26.50 -18.23 20.28
CA PHE A 204 27.88 -17.98 20.64
C PHE A 204 28.10 -18.54 22.05
N TYR A 205 28.70 -19.72 22.12
CA TYR A 205 29.25 -20.23 23.37
C TYR A 205 30.53 -19.44 23.66
N LEU A 206 30.55 -18.73 24.79
CA LEU A 206 31.78 -18.16 25.33
C LEU A 206 32.79 -19.30 25.54
N ALA A 207 33.97 -19.17 24.96
CA ALA A 207 35.06 -20.10 25.19
C ALA A 207 35.41 -20.08 26.68
N TYR A 208 35.15 -21.18 27.38
CA TYR A 208 35.64 -21.38 28.73
C TYR A 208 37.14 -21.65 28.67
N ALA A 209 37.91 -20.97 29.52
CA ALA A 209 39.34 -21.25 29.66
C ALA A 209 39.54 -22.67 30.20
N LEU A 210 40.44 -23.43 29.56
CA LEU A 210 40.91 -24.75 29.99
C LEU A 210 41.79 -24.65 31.24
#